data_AF-A0A956GK59-F1
#
_entry.id   AF-A0A956GK59-F1
#
_cell.length_a   1.000
_cell.length_b   1.000
_cell.length_c   1.000
_cell.angle_alpha   90.00
_cell.angle_beta   90.00
_cell.angle_gamma   90.00
#
_symmetry.space_group_name_H-M   'P 1'
#
loop_
_entity.id
_entity.type
_entity.pdbx_description
1 polymer ?
#
loop_
_entity_poly.entity_id
_entity_poly.type
_entity_poly.pdbx_seq_one_letter_code
_entity_poly.pdbx_strand_id
1 'polypeptide(L)'
;MRALVASLTFVLSTAAVAACGGGSSQLTQVDIQPTPEPVTIGALSGPLCTDQACQCRDPRAPADGGAGVPELDGVKRFEIRVGPSEHALWVKLDDWVLYKSDERATDCFYVDLKPGKHPVTLRAHQQGGFSAKITISEYGAATQSWYDTYAFDCGSGGGVCDEDDFDAYKASLAQYTRGLHDPCGSTKVKGVVWDTGRAPDFVHPEDLQLELTLEVYQFAPQYAHGDAACRDRYAE
;
A
#
# COMPACT_ATOMS: atom_id res chain seq x y z
N MET A 1 -5.02 -38.10 -88.47
CA MET A 1 -3.61 -37.97 -88.03
C MET A 1 -3.42 -36.59 -87.42
N ARG A 2 -2.70 -36.55 -86.29
CA ARG A 2 -2.20 -35.39 -85.53
C ARG A 2 -3.21 -34.59 -84.69
N ALA A 3 -3.18 -34.93 -83.40
CA ALA A 3 -3.72 -34.20 -82.27
C ALA A 3 -2.90 -32.93 -81.99
N LEU A 4 -3.54 -31.93 -81.37
CA LEU A 4 -2.88 -30.90 -80.58
C LEU A 4 -3.73 -30.60 -79.36
N VAL A 5 -3.11 -30.83 -78.20
CA VAL A 5 -3.60 -30.66 -76.83
C VAL A 5 -3.27 -29.23 -76.41
N ALA A 6 -4.19 -28.55 -75.71
CA ALA A 6 -3.88 -27.31 -75.00
C ALA A 6 -4.53 -27.30 -73.62
N SER A 7 -3.67 -27.25 -72.62
CA SER A 7 -3.91 -27.46 -71.19
C SER A 7 -4.58 -26.25 -70.52
N LEU A 8 -5.53 -26.53 -69.61
CA LEU A 8 -6.13 -25.58 -68.69
C LEU A 8 -5.16 -25.26 -67.53
N THR A 9 -4.95 -23.97 -67.26
CA THR A 9 -4.24 -23.48 -66.06
C THR A 9 -5.26 -23.27 -64.93
N PHE A 10 -5.15 -24.07 -63.87
CA PHE A 10 -5.96 -23.94 -62.64
C PHE A 10 -5.31 -22.91 -61.70
N VAL A 11 -6.04 -21.87 -61.32
CA VAL A 11 -5.62 -20.90 -60.30
C VAL A 11 -5.91 -21.50 -58.93
N LEU A 12 -4.85 -21.78 -58.16
CA LEU A 12 -4.92 -22.31 -56.80
C LEU A 12 -5.08 -21.14 -55.82
N SER A 13 -6.27 -20.97 -55.26
CA SER A 13 -6.53 -20.02 -54.17
C SER A 13 -6.07 -20.62 -52.84
N THR A 14 -5.00 -20.06 -52.28
CA THR A 14 -4.53 -20.36 -50.91
C THR A 14 -5.45 -19.70 -49.89
N ALA A 15 -6.30 -20.50 -49.25
CA ALA A 15 -7.02 -20.10 -48.05
C ALA A 15 -6.05 -20.10 -46.85
N ALA A 16 -5.76 -18.93 -46.30
CA ALA A 16 -5.01 -18.77 -45.07
C ALA A 16 -5.89 -19.22 -43.89
N VAL A 17 -5.52 -20.34 -43.26
CA VAL A 17 -6.10 -20.77 -41.98
C VAL A 17 -5.53 -19.85 -40.90
N ALA A 18 -6.35 -18.94 -40.41
CA ALA A 18 -6.04 -18.13 -39.25
C ALA A 18 -5.95 -19.05 -38.02
N ALA A 19 -4.74 -19.34 -37.57
CA ALA A 19 -4.49 -20.00 -36.31
C ALA A 19 -4.90 -19.05 -35.17
N CYS A 20 -5.97 -19.37 -34.45
CA CYS A 20 -6.27 -18.80 -33.15
C CYS A 20 -5.18 -19.26 -32.17
N GLY A 21 -4.08 -18.51 -32.11
CA GLY A 21 -3.12 -18.58 -31.02
C GLY A 21 -3.80 -18.05 -29.76
N GLY A 22 -4.37 -18.95 -28.97
CA GLY A 22 -4.70 -18.69 -27.58
C GLY A 22 -3.40 -18.42 -26.84
N GLY A 23 -3.01 -17.15 -26.77
CA GLY A 23 -1.96 -16.70 -25.87
C GLY A 23 -2.45 -16.94 -24.45
N SER A 24 -2.00 -18.04 -23.85
CA SER A 24 -1.95 -18.14 -22.40
C SER A 24 -1.12 -16.97 -21.91
N SER A 25 -1.79 -15.92 -21.42
CA SER A 25 -1.18 -14.99 -20.50
C SER A 25 -0.70 -15.81 -19.31
N GLN A 26 0.55 -16.27 -19.39
CA GLN A 26 1.29 -16.68 -18.20
C GLN A 26 1.22 -15.47 -17.28
N LEU A 27 0.40 -15.59 -16.23
CA LEU A 27 0.45 -14.68 -15.10
C LEU A 27 1.90 -14.73 -14.63
N THR A 28 2.63 -13.64 -14.87
CA THR A 28 4.00 -13.49 -14.42
C THR A 28 3.93 -13.53 -12.90
N GLN A 29 4.16 -14.69 -12.32
CA GLN A 29 4.34 -14.83 -10.88
C GLN A 29 5.53 -13.95 -10.53
N VAL A 30 5.28 -12.83 -9.84
CA VAL A 30 6.36 -11.94 -9.41
C VAL A 30 7.09 -12.67 -8.30
N ASP A 31 8.41 -12.76 -8.46
CA ASP A 31 9.29 -13.34 -7.45
C ASP A 31 9.34 -12.39 -6.23
N ILE A 32 8.47 -12.65 -5.25
CA ILE A 32 8.45 -11.93 -3.98
C ILE A 32 9.79 -12.15 -3.30
N GLN A 33 10.57 -11.06 -3.17
CA GLN A 33 11.88 -11.11 -2.53
C GLN A 33 11.75 -11.55 -1.06
N PRO A 34 12.77 -12.17 -0.45
CA PRO A 34 12.74 -12.54 0.97
C PRO A 34 12.37 -11.36 1.88
N THR A 35 11.70 -11.64 3.00
CA THR A 35 11.42 -10.60 4.00
C THR A 35 12.74 -9.99 4.52
N PRO A 36 12.76 -8.68 4.84
CA PRO A 36 13.94 -8.06 5.45
C PRO A 36 14.31 -8.70 6.80
N GLU A 37 15.50 -8.35 7.31
CA GLU A 37 15.88 -8.74 8.67
C GLU A 37 14.86 -8.20 9.71
N PRO A 38 14.59 -8.95 10.80
CA PRO A 38 13.60 -8.59 11.81
C PRO A 38 14.12 -7.50 12.77
N VAL A 39 14.46 -6.34 12.22
CA VAL A 39 15.02 -5.21 12.95
C VAL A 39 14.54 -3.89 12.33
N THR A 40 14.29 -2.91 13.18
CA THR A 40 13.97 -1.55 12.72
C THR A 40 15.26 -0.81 12.36
N ILE A 41 15.33 -0.30 11.13
CA ILE A 41 16.45 0.45 10.57
C ILE A 41 15.91 1.82 10.13
N GLY A 42 16.41 2.89 10.73
CA GLY A 42 15.99 4.26 10.40
C GLY A 42 16.00 5.18 11.62
N ALA A 43 15.88 6.48 11.39
CA ALA A 43 15.79 7.47 12.46
C ALA A 43 14.31 7.72 12.81
N LEU A 44 13.87 7.17 13.94
CA LEU A 44 12.53 7.43 14.47
C LEU A 44 12.46 8.82 15.09
N SER A 45 11.29 9.45 15.04
CA SER A 45 11.10 10.88 15.33
C SER A 45 10.18 11.11 16.52
N GLY A 46 10.49 12.11 17.36
CA GLY A 46 9.61 12.54 18.43
C GLY A 46 9.78 11.78 19.77
N PRO A 47 9.16 12.28 20.84
CA PRO A 47 9.45 11.89 22.22
C PRO A 47 8.79 10.56 22.64
N LEU A 48 7.91 10.01 21.80
CA LEU A 48 7.33 8.68 22.04
C LEU A 48 8.28 7.55 21.60
N CYS A 49 9.38 7.88 20.93
CA CYS A 49 10.35 6.90 20.44
C CYS A 49 11.56 6.79 21.37
N THR A 50 11.96 5.57 21.68
CA THR A 50 13.22 5.24 22.34
C THR A 50 13.88 4.12 21.55
N ASP A 51 15.11 4.36 21.09
CA ASP A 51 15.88 3.45 20.25
C ASP A 51 15.10 3.05 18.97
N GLN A 52 14.64 1.80 18.89
CA GLN A 52 13.99 1.18 17.73
C GLN A 52 12.49 0.95 17.91
N ALA A 53 11.90 1.45 19.00
CA ALA A 53 10.49 1.28 19.31
C ALA A 53 9.85 2.63 19.67
N CYS A 54 8.57 2.80 19.34
CA CYS A 54 7.80 3.94 19.80
C CYS A 54 6.52 3.51 20.49
N GLN A 55 6.10 4.30 21.48
CA GLN A 55 4.78 4.19 22.07
C GLN A 55 3.72 4.72 21.10
N CYS A 56 2.71 3.91 20.82
CA CYS A 56 1.54 4.36 20.07
C CYS A 56 0.80 5.48 20.82
N ARG A 57 0.43 6.56 20.12
CA ARG A 57 -0.45 7.58 20.70
C ARG A 57 -1.82 6.98 20.99
N ASP A 58 -2.55 7.54 21.94
CA ASP A 58 -3.98 7.29 22.01
C ASP A 58 -4.66 8.03 20.83
N PRO A 59 -5.37 7.34 19.93
CA PRO A 59 -6.08 7.99 18.82
C PRO A 59 -7.11 9.03 19.26
N ARG A 60 -7.55 8.99 20.53
CA ARG A 60 -8.49 9.93 21.14
C ARG A 60 -7.80 11.07 21.89
N ALA A 61 -6.47 11.02 22.03
CA ALA A 61 -5.74 12.11 22.66
C ALA A 61 -5.85 13.38 21.80
N PRO A 62 -5.97 14.56 22.43
CA PRO A 62 -5.99 15.81 21.69
C PRO A 62 -4.62 16.11 21.07
N ALA A 63 -4.61 16.99 20.07
CA ALA A 63 -3.41 17.51 19.43
C ALA A 63 -2.47 16.41 18.88
N ASP A 64 -1.19 16.46 19.25
CA ASP A 64 -0.17 15.52 18.78
C ASP A 64 -0.21 14.17 19.49
N GLY A 65 -1.05 14.01 20.53
CA GLY A 65 -1.08 12.80 21.35
C GLY A 65 0.26 12.49 22.02
N GLY A 66 1.10 13.49 22.24
CA GLY A 66 2.44 13.35 22.77
C GLY A 66 3.50 13.02 21.72
N ALA A 67 3.15 12.83 20.44
CA ALA A 67 4.12 12.55 19.38
C ALA A 67 5.04 13.73 19.05
N GLY A 68 4.78 14.93 19.57
CA GLY A 68 5.53 16.15 19.28
C GLY A 68 5.26 16.72 17.88
N VAL A 69 5.94 17.82 17.57
CA VAL A 69 6.04 18.39 16.22
C VAL A 69 7.42 18.11 15.60
N PRO A 70 7.55 18.11 14.26
CA PRO A 70 8.85 18.09 13.61
C PRO A 70 9.81 19.16 14.12
N GLU A 71 11.07 18.78 14.34
CA GLU A 71 12.12 19.73 14.76
C GLU A 71 12.72 20.50 13.57
N LEU A 72 12.68 19.90 12.38
CA LEU A 72 13.20 20.49 11.16
C LEU A 72 12.12 21.26 10.40
N ASP A 73 12.45 22.46 9.95
CA ASP A 73 11.55 23.24 9.11
C ASP A 73 11.26 22.54 7.78
N GLY A 74 10.00 22.59 7.36
CA GLY A 74 9.57 22.08 6.07
C GLY A 74 9.49 20.55 5.98
N VAL A 75 9.50 19.83 7.09
CA VAL A 75 9.15 18.40 7.14
C VAL A 75 7.81 18.20 7.87
N LYS A 76 7.21 17.03 7.70
CA LYS A 76 5.90 16.67 8.26
C LYS A 76 6.00 15.38 9.05
N ARG A 77 5.34 15.34 10.21
CA ARG A 77 5.31 14.15 11.06
C ARG A 77 4.24 13.18 10.61
N PHE A 78 4.59 11.91 10.54
CA PHE A 78 3.68 10.81 10.31
C PHE A 78 3.77 9.80 11.45
N GLU A 79 2.62 9.21 11.78
CA GLU A 79 2.54 7.97 12.55
C GLU A 79 2.29 6.84 11.56
N ILE A 80 3.10 5.79 11.65
CA ILE A 80 2.90 4.52 10.97
C ILE A 80 2.60 3.51 12.05
N ARG A 81 1.35 3.08 12.12
CA ARG A 81 0.88 2.09 13.09
C ARG A 81 0.66 0.78 12.36
N VAL A 82 1.36 -0.26 12.82
CA VAL A 82 1.41 -1.59 12.22
C VAL A 82 0.75 -2.57 13.18
N GLY A 83 -0.33 -3.21 12.74
CA GLY A 83 -1.22 -4.05 13.55
C GLY A 83 -2.53 -3.35 13.96
N PRO A 84 -3.39 -3.99 14.78
CA PRO A 84 -3.20 -5.31 15.41
C PRO A 84 -2.96 -6.47 14.43
N SER A 85 -2.00 -7.33 14.75
CA SER A 85 -1.72 -8.60 14.07
C SER A 85 -0.91 -9.51 15.01
N GLU A 86 -1.08 -10.82 14.90
CA GLU A 86 -0.25 -11.81 15.62
C GLU A 86 1.06 -12.11 14.86
N HIS A 87 1.19 -11.66 13.62
CA HIS A 87 2.32 -11.98 12.76
C HIS A 87 3.34 -10.84 12.69
N ALA A 88 4.57 -11.21 12.35
CA ALA A 88 5.62 -10.26 12.03
C ALA A 88 5.30 -9.51 10.73
N LEU A 89 5.56 -8.20 10.72
CA LEU A 89 5.28 -7.32 9.58
C LEU A 89 6.46 -6.35 9.38
N TRP A 90 6.80 -6.10 8.12
CA TRP A 90 7.85 -5.15 7.75
C TRP A 90 7.26 -4.04 6.89
N VAL A 91 7.46 -2.79 7.31
CA VAL A 91 7.14 -1.62 6.49
C VAL A 91 8.44 -1.00 6.02
N LYS A 92 8.71 -1.05 4.73
CA LYS A 92 9.77 -0.25 4.11
C LYS A 92 9.21 1.12 3.75
N LEU A 93 9.91 2.18 4.13
CA LEU A 93 9.59 3.57 3.77
C LEU A 93 10.89 4.26 3.37
N ASP A 94 11.02 4.63 2.09
CA ASP A 94 12.31 5.04 1.52
C ASP A 94 13.42 4.01 1.83
N ASP A 95 14.44 4.43 2.58
CA ASP A 95 15.56 3.59 3.03
C ASP A 95 15.32 2.96 4.41
N TRP A 96 14.18 3.25 5.06
CA TRP A 96 13.87 2.76 6.39
C TRP A 96 13.16 1.41 6.33
N VAL A 97 13.42 0.59 7.34
CA VAL A 97 12.70 -0.66 7.62
C VAL A 97 12.10 -0.52 9.00
N LEU A 98 10.78 -0.61 9.11
CA LEU A 98 10.05 -0.55 10.37
C LEU A 98 9.52 -1.95 10.64
N TYR A 99 10.02 -2.57 11.70
CA TYR A 99 9.74 -3.97 12.01
C TYR A 99 8.79 -4.09 13.19
N LYS A 100 7.63 -4.71 12.95
CA LYS A 100 6.69 -5.13 13.99
C LYS A 100 6.90 -6.62 14.24
N SER A 101 7.23 -7.00 15.48
CA SER A 101 7.40 -8.41 15.88
C SER A 101 6.07 -9.08 16.21
N ASP A 102 6.06 -10.41 16.26
CA ASP A 102 4.93 -11.23 16.74
C ASP A 102 4.68 -11.10 18.26
N GLU A 103 5.67 -10.66 19.04
CA GLU A 103 5.56 -10.46 20.49
C GLU A 103 4.56 -9.38 20.91
N ARG A 104 4.24 -8.43 20.02
CA ARG A 104 3.31 -7.33 20.29
C ARG A 104 2.24 -7.30 19.21
N ALA A 105 0.99 -7.05 19.62
CA ALA A 105 -0.10 -6.95 18.66
C ALA A 105 0.07 -5.74 17.73
N THR A 106 0.59 -4.62 18.23
CA THR A 106 0.72 -3.36 17.48
C THR A 106 2.03 -2.68 17.82
N ASP A 107 2.70 -2.16 16.79
CA ASP A 107 3.81 -1.23 16.93
C ASP A 107 3.50 0.09 16.22
N CYS A 108 4.04 1.17 16.74
CA CYS A 108 3.97 2.48 16.12
C CYS A 108 5.37 3.01 15.84
N PHE A 109 5.49 3.74 14.75
CA PHE A 109 6.71 4.40 14.32
C PHE A 109 6.35 5.82 13.95
N TYR A 110 7.15 6.77 14.42
CA TYR A 110 6.98 8.17 14.04
C TYR A 110 8.14 8.57 13.16
N VAL A 111 7.81 9.22 12.05
CA VAL A 111 8.75 9.55 10.99
C VAL A 111 8.50 10.98 10.53
N ASP A 112 9.57 11.71 10.24
CA ASP A 112 9.48 13.06 9.71
C ASP A 112 9.87 13.05 8.21
N LEU A 113 8.91 13.29 7.33
CA LEU A 113 9.09 13.25 5.88
C LEU A 113 9.13 14.65 5.27
N LYS A 114 10.02 14.84 4.29
CA LYS A 114 10.03 16.05 3.46
C LYS A 114 8.89 16.01 2.44
N PRO A 115 8.50 17.15 1.85
CA PRO A 115 7.67 17.17 0.66
C PRO A 115 8.36 16.38 -0.47
N GLY A 116 7.61 15.51 -1.14
CA GLY A 116 8.18 14.58 -2.11
C GLY A 116 7.36 13.32 -2.28
N LYS A 117 7.96 12.34 -2.95
CA LYS A 117 7.38 11.01 -3.15
C LYS A 117 8.16 10.01 -2.30
N HIS A 118 7.43 9.27 -1.48
CA HIS A 118 7.99 8.30 -0.56
C HIS A 118 7.36 6.93 -0.84
N PRO A 119 8.08 6.00 -1.50
CA PRO A 119 7.60 4.63 -1.66
C PRO A 119 7.45 3.96 -0.31
N VAL A 120 6.35 3.24 -0.15
CA VAL A 120 6.04 2.40 1.02
C VAL A 120 5.78 0.99 0.53
N THR A 121 6.38 0.01 1.21
CA THR A 121 6.09 -1.41 1.00
C THR A 121 5.74 -2.05 2.34
N LEU A 122 4.58 -2.70 2.44
CA LEU A 122 4.24 -3.61 3.52
C LEU A 122 4.54 -5.04 3.08
N ARG A 123 5.29 -5.76 3.90
CA ARG A 123 5.62 -7.18 3.72
C ARG A 123 5.09 -8.00 4.88
N ALA A 124 4.53 -9.15 4.56
CA ALA A 124 4.19 -10.21 5.51
C ALA A 124 4.64 -11.56 4.94
N HIS A 125 5.06 -12.48 5.80
CA HIS A 125 5.31 -13.86 5.44
C HIS A 125 4.96 -14.76 6.63
N GLN A 126 4.05 -15.71 6.43
CA GLN A 126 3.68 -16.69 7.44
C GLN A 126 3.16 -17.97 6.77
N GLN A 127 3.74 -19.10 7.13
CA GLN A 127 3.22 -20.40 6.72
C GLN A 127 1.79 -20.60 7.26
N GLY A 128 0.87 -20.98 6.37
CA GLY A 128 -0.54 -21.17 6.73
C GLY A 128 -1.39 -19.90 6.76
N GLY A 129 -0.85 -18.75 6.35
CA GLY A 129 -1.57 -17.48 6.26
C GLY A 129 -1.11 -16.44 7.27
N PHE A 130 -1.36 -15.17 6.96
CA PHE A 130 -1.02 -14.03 7.82
C PHE A 130 -2.25 -13.13 8.02
N SER A 131 -2.21 -12.28 9.05
CA SER A 131 -3.03 -11.08 9.19
C SER A 131 -2.14 -9.84 9.08
N ALA A 132 -2.60 -8.80 8.41
CA ALA A 132 -1.81 -7.60 8.20
C ALA A 132 -2.68 -6.35 8.28
N LYS A 133 -2.20 -5.38 9.06
CA LYS A 133 -2.85 -4.08 9.20
C LYS A 133 -1.81 -2.98 9.27
N ILE A 134 -2.06 -1.91 8.53
CA ILE A 134 -1.26 -0.69 8.59
C ILE A 134 -2.19 0.51 8.49
N THR A 135 -1.95 1.51 9.34
CA THR A 135 -2.53 2.84 9.21
C THR A 135 -1.42 3.87 9.22
N ILE A 136 -1.48 4.83 8.31
CA ILE A 136 -0.55 5.95 8.22
C ILE A 136 -1.35 7.23 8.43
N SER A 137 -0.92 8.08 9.35
CA SER A 137 -1.56 9.35 9.64
C SER A 137 -0.56 10.50 9.59
N GLU A 138 -0.91 11.61 8.96
CA GLU A 138 -0.12 12.86 8.95
C GLU A 138 -0.54 13.74 10.14
N TYR A 139 0.40 14.34 10.88
CA TYR A 139 0.08 15.36 11.88
C TYR A 139 0.18 16.78 11.32
N GLY A 140 -0.92 17.53 11.37
CA GLY A 140 -0.92 18.97 11.06
C GLY A 140 -0.76 19.82 12.31
N ALA A 141 0.44 20.37 12.52
CA ALA A 141 0.76 21.19 13.69
C ALA A 141 -0.15 22.44 13.81
N ALA A 142 -0.52 23.08 12.70
CA ALA A 142 -1.36 24.28 12.70
C ALA A 142 -2.80 24.01 13.15
N THR A 143 -3.32 22.83 12.82
CA THR A 143 -4.70 22.41 13.12
C THR A 143 -4.78 21.49 14.33
N GLN A 144 -3.62 21.08 14.87
CA GLN A 144 -3.50 20.11 15.96
C GLN A 144 -4.34 18.84 15.71
N SER A 145 -4.26 18.31 14.48
CA SER A 145 -5.10 17.20 14.02
C SER A 145 -4.28 16.15 13.27
N TRP A 146 -4.70 14.89 13.39
CA TRP A 146 -4.15 13.76 12.62
C TRP A 146 -5.06 13.46 11.43
N TYR A 147 -4.50 13.49 10.23
CA TYR A 147 -5.19 13.21 8.98
C TYR A 147 -4.96 11.76 8.57
N ASP A 148 -6.01 11.06 8.16
CA ASP A 148 -5.91 9.69 7.68
C ASP A 148 -5.27 9.70 6.29
N THR A 149 -4.02 9.26 6.20
CA THR A 149 -3.25 9.25 4.95
C THR A 149 -3.47 7.95 4.19
N TYR A 150 -3.44 6.82 4.88
CA TYR A 150 -3.61 5.50 4.28
C TYR A 150 -4.04 4.46 5.32
N ALA A 151 -4.82 3.47 4.88
CA ALA A 151 -5.14 2.31 5.68
C ALA A 151 -5.21 1.05 4.80
N PHE A 152 -4.76 -0.06 5.35
CA PHE A 152 -4.97 -1.41 4.83
C PHE A 152 -5.22 -2.34 6.03
N ASP A 153 -6.17 -3.26 5.86
CA ASP A 153 -6.59 -4.21 6.88
C ASP A 153 -6.99 -5.51 6.17
N CYS A 154 -6.50 -6.63 6.68
CA CYS A 154 -6.69 -7.96 6.11
C CYS A 154 -6.45 -9.00 7.21
N GLY A 155 -7.29 -10.03 7.28
CA GLY A 155 -7.35 -10.94 8.43
C GLY A 155 -7.94 -10.27 9.69
N SER A 156 -8.84 -9.31 9.50
CA SER A 156 -9.45 -8.58 10.62
C SER A 156 -10.26 -9.52 11.54
N GLY A 157 -10.24 -9.27 12.86
CA GLY A 157 -10.98 -10.08 13.84
C GLY A 157 -10.26 -11.34 14.35
N GLY A 158 -8.95 -11.45 14.12
CA GLY A 158 -8.14 -12.59 14.56
C GLY A 158 -8.09 -13.75 13.56
N GLY A 159 -8.54 -13.50 12.32
CA GLY A 159 -8.43 -14.43 11.21
C GLY A 159 -7.13 -14.24 10.42
N VAL A 160 -6.92 -15.11 9.44
CA VAL A 160 -5.90 -14.92 8.40
C VAL A 160 -6.55 -14.28 7.18
N CYS A 161 -5.76 -13.53 6.44
CA CYS A 161 -6.12 -12.96 5.15
C CYS A 161 -6.67 -14.02 4.19
N ASP A 162 -7.67 -13.63 3.42
CA ASP A 162 -8.19 -14.37 2.28
C ASP A 162 -8.38 -13.45 1.05
N GLU A 163 -8.81 -14.03 -0.07
CA GLU A 163 -9.04 -13.26 -1.30
C GLU A 163 -10.17 -12.23 -1.15
N ASP A 164 -11.19 -12.54 -0.34
CA ASP A 164 -12.32 -11.64 -0.08
C ASP A 164 -11.86 -10.37 0.64
N ASP A 165 -10.90 -10.46 1.57
CA ASP A 165 -10.27 -9.30 2.20
C ASP A 165 -9.59 -8.38 1.16
N PHE A 166 -8.86 -8.94 0.20
CA PHE A 166 -8.19 -8.16 -0.84
C PHE A 166 -9.19 -7.51 -1.81
N ASP A 167 -10.25 -8.21 -2.18
CA ASP A 167 -11.31 -7.68 -3.04
C ASP A 167 -12.11 -6.59 -2.33
N ALA A 168 -12.44 -6.78 -1.05
CA ALA A 168 -13.08 -5.76 -0.23
C ALA A 168 -12.18 -4.52 -0.09
N TYR A 169 -10.89 -4.73 0.15
CA TYR A 169 -9.91 -3.66 0.20
C TYR A 169 -9.83 -2.90 -1.14
N LYS A 170 -9.72 -3.62 -2.26
CA LYS A 170 -9.70 -3.05 -3.61
C LYS A 170 -10.94 -2.18 -3.87
N ALA A 171 -12.12 -2.70 -3.53
CA ALA A 171 -13.38 -1.98 -3.69
C ALA A 171 -13.40 -0.72 -2.82
N SER A 172 -12.87 -0.79 -1.59
CA SER A 172 -12.80 0.36 -0.69
C SER A 172 -11.98 1.52 -1.26
N LEU A 173 -10.97 1.24 -2.09
CA LEU A 173 -10.11 2.29 -2.66
C LEU A 173 -10.86 3.26 -3.58
N ALA A 174 -11.98 2.82 -4.17
CA ALA A 174 -12.80 3.66 -5.06
C ALA A 174 -13.45 4.86 -4.34
N GLN A 175 -13.57 4.82 -3.01
CA GLN A 175 -14.12 5.94 -2.23
C GLN A 175 -13.14 7.12 -2.15
N TYR A 176 -11.84 6.88 -2.32
CA TYR A 176 -10.79 7.89 -2.15
C TYR A 176 -10.54 8.63 -3.47
N THR A 177 -11.29 9.70 -3.66
CA THR A 177 -11.17 10.54 -4.85
C THR A 177 -9.76 11.12 -4.94
N ARG A 178 -9.12 10.97 -6.10
CA ARG A 178 -7.74 11.41 -6.35
C ARG A 178 -6.70 10.82 -5.39
N GLY A 179 -6.99 9.72 -4.68
CA GLY A 179 -6.05 9.10 -3.73
C GLY A 179 -5.85 9.89 -2.44
N LEU A 180 -6.77 10.79 -2.10
CA LEU A 180 -6.80 11.49 -0.81
C LEU A 180 -7.71 10.71 0.14
N HIS A 181 -7.12 10.08 1.16
CA HIS A 181 -7.89 9.35 2.18
C HIS A 181 -8.59 10.32 3.13
N ASP A 182 -7.91 11.41 3.47
CA ASP A 182 -8.48 12.57 4.14
C ASP A 182 -8.42 13.82 3.22
N PRO A 183 -9.56 14.38 2.80
CA PRO A 183 -9.60 15.59 1.97
C PRO A 183 -8.96 16.83 2.63
N CYS A 184 -8.85 16.89 3.94
CA CYS A 184 -8.19 18.00 4.63
C CYS A 184 -6.66 17.83 4.73
N GLY A 185 -6.16 16.60 4.52
CA GLY A 185 -4.74 16.28 4.61
C GLY A 185 -3.92 16.88 3.47
N SER A 186 -2.61 16.72 3.56
CA SER A 186 -1.68 17.22 2.52
C SER A 186 -0.85 16.10 1.88
N THR A 187 -1.31 14.87 2.00
CA THR A 187 -0.64 13.69 1.44
C THR A 187 -1.59 12.92 0.55
N LYS A 188 -1.15 12.61 -0.67
CA LYS A 188 -1.87 11.81 -1.65
C LYS A 188 -1.25 10.43 -1.77
N VAL A 189 -2.06 9.39 -1.75
CA VAL A 189 -1.64 8.01 -2.02
C VAL A 189 -1.72 7.73 -3.52
N LYS A 190 -0.69 7.09 -4.05
CA LYS A 190 -0.60 6.69 -5.46
C LYS A 190 -0.11 5.25 -5.59
N GLY A 191 -0.46 4.61 -6.70
CA GLY A 191 0.17 3.37 -7.15
C GLY A 191 -0.01 2.19 -6.19
N VAL A 192 -1.17 2.10 -5.51
CA VAL A 192 -1.47 0.97 -4.63
C VAL A 192 -1.56 -0.30 -5.48
N VAL A 193 -0.65 -1.24 -5.24
CA VAL A 193 -0.61 -2.56 -5.88
C VAL A 193 -0.22 -3.59 -4.84
N TRP A 194 -0.66 -4.84 -4.98
CA TRP A 194 -0.20 -5.93 -4.12
C TRP A 194 0.02 -7.21 -4.91
N ASP A 195 0.89 -8.05 -4.36
CA ASP A 195 1.16 -9.41 -4.80
C ASP A 195 1.20 -10.34 -3.57
N THR A 196 0.72 -11.56 -3.73
CA THR A 196 0.69 -12.62 -2.70
C THR A 196 1.53 -13.84 -3.09
N GLY A 197 2.28 -13.76 -4.19
CA GLY A 197 3.24 -14.76 -4.65
C GLY A 197 2.60 -16.00 -5.26
N ARG A 198 1.26 -16.06 -5.35
CA ARG A 198 0.51 -17.21 -5.87
C ARG A 198 -0.72 -16.79 -6.67
N ALA A 199 -1.16 -17.70 -7.54
CA ALA A 199 -2.46 -17.62 -8.20
C ALA A 199 -3.61 -17.75 -7.15
N PRO A 200 -4.78 -17.16 -7.40
CA PRO A 200 -5.90 -17.03 -6.44
C PRO A 200 -6.49 -18.35 -5.91
N ASP A 201 -6.08 -19.52 -6.42
CA ASP A 201 -6.58 -20.82 -5.99
C ASP A 201 -6.22 -21.21 -4.53
N PHE A 202 -5.38 -20.41 -3.84
CA PHE A 202 -5.06 -20.58 -2.43
C PHE A 202 -5.91 -19.66 -1.55
N VAL A 203 -6.74 -20.26 -0.69
CA VAL A 203 -7.65 -19.54 0.21
C VAL A 203 -6.92 -18.57 1.15
N HIS A 204 -5.72 -18.93 1.61
CA HIS A 204 -4.91 -18.10 2.52
C HIS A 204 -3.50 -17.93 1.95
N PRO A 205 -3.13 -16.72 1.48
CA PRO A 205 -1.79 -16.46 0.98
C PRO A 205 -0.78 -16.49 2.12
N GLU A 206 0.42 -17.03 1.84
CA GLU A 206 1.52 -17.08 2.81
C GLU A 206 2.41 -15.83 2.75
N ASP A 207 2.34 -15.09 1.64
CA ASP A 207 3.15 -13.91 1.36
C ASP A 207 2.28 -12.69 1.08
N LEU A 208 2.79 -11.52 1.45
CA LEU A 208 2.28 -10.23 1.00
C LEU A 208 3.44 -9.32 0.58
N GLN A 209 3.26 -8.66 -0.55
CA GLN A 209 3.96 -7.46 -0.91
C GLN A 209 2.93 -6.42 -1.37
N LEU A 210 2.59 -5.48 -0.50
CA LEU A 210 1.73 -4.34 -0.78
C LEU A 210 2.60 -3.11 -0.98
N GLU A 211 2.47 -2.43 -2.11
CA GLU A 211 3.25 -1.26 -2.46
C GLU A 211 2.33 -0.05 -2.70
N LEU A 212 2.79 1.12 -2.29
CA LEU A 212 2.16 2.41 -2.56
C LEU A 212 3.21 3.52 -2.54
N THR A 213 2.81 4.72 -2.94
CA THR A 213 3.63 5.94 -2.79
C THR A 213 2.84 7.01 -2.04
N LEU A 214 3.45 7.57 -0.99
CA LEU A 214 2.99 8.79 -0.36
C LEU A 214 3.55 9.99 -1.14
N GLU A 215 2.68 10.77 -1.76
CA GLU A 215 3.04 12.07 -2.35
C GLU A 215 2.69 13.17 -1.34
N VAL A 216 3.71 13.62 -0.62
CA VAL A 216 3.63 14.62 0.46
C VAL A 216 3.76 16.02 -0.14
N TYR A 217 2.73 16.85 0.00
CA TYR A 217 2.76 18.23 -0.50
C TYR A 217 3.43 19.18 0.48
N GLN A 218 3.93 20.33 -0.01
CA GLN A 218 4.62 21.32 0.82
C GLN A 218 3.68 22.12 1.72
N PHE A 219 2.40 22.27 1.35
CA PHE A 219 1.49 23.12 2.11
C PHE A 219 1.09 22.48 3.45
N ALA A 220 0.78 23.31 4.44
CA ALA A 220 0.19 22.86 5.70
C ALA A 220 -1.34 22.77 5.55
N PRO A 221 -1.98 21.69 6.06
CA PRO A 221 -3.43 21.62 6.20
C PRO A 221 -4.00 22.86 6.91
N GLN A 222 -5.13 23.37 6.41
CA GLN A 222 -5.77 24.60 6.91
C GLN A 222 -6.99 24.33 7.79
N TYR A 223 -7.57 23.13 7.68
CA TYR A 223 -8.78 22.70 8.39
C TYR A 223 -8.49 21.39 9.08
N ALA A 224 -9.11 21.16 10.23
CA ALA A 224 -8.95 19.92 10.99
C ALA A 224 -9.41 18.69 10.20
N HIS A 225 -8.96 17.51 10.62
CA HIS A 225 -9.42 16.23 10.09
C HIS A 225 -10.96 16.16 10.06
N GLY A 226 -11.51 15.72 8.92
CA GLY A 226 -12.95 15.52 8.75
C GLY A 226 -13.78 16.80 8.63
N ASP A 227 -13.17 18.00 8.57
CA ASP A 227 -13.90 19.25 8.39
C ASP A 227 -14.68 19.25 7.06
N ALA A 228 -15.96 19.62 7.14
CA ALA A 228 -16.85 19.65 5.99
C ALA A 228 -16.36 20.60 4.88
N ALA A 229 -15.60 21.65 5.21
CA ALA A 229 -15.05 22.60 4.26
C ALA A 229 -14.08 21.96 3.24
N CYS A 230 -13.49 20.81 3.56
CA CYS A 230 -12.56 20.14 2.66
C CYS A 230 -13.26 19.25 1.62
N ARG A 231 -14.54 18.90 1.83
CA ARG A 231 -15.28 17.98 0.95
C ARG A 231 -15.45 18.56 -0.45
N ASP A 232 -15.66 19.87 -0.55
CA ASP A 232 -15.91 20.56 -1.81
C ASP A 232 -14.61 21.00 -2.51
N ARG A 233 -13.45 20.88 -1.85
CA ARG A 233 -12.15 21.35 -2.37
C ARG A 233 -11.68 20.61 -3.62
N TYR A 234 -12.23 19.43 -3.90
CA TYR A 234 -11.83 18.58 -5.01
C TYR A 234 -12.99 18.14 -5.91
N ALA A 235 -14.16 18.79 -5.81
CA ALA A 235 -15.37 18.47 -6.58
C ALA A 235 -15.33 18.95 -8.06
N GLU A 236 -14.14 19.16 -8.62
CA GLU A 236 -13.92 19.59 -10.02
C GLU A 236 -13.31 18.49 -10.90
#